data_AF-A0AAN8ZVD1-F1
#
_entry.id   AF-A0AAN8ZVD1-F1
#
_cell.length_a   1.000
_cell.length_b   1.000
_cell.length_c   1.000
_cell.angle_alpha   90.00
_cell.angle_beta   90.00
_cell.angle_gamma   90.00
#
_symmetry.space_group_name_H-M   'P 1'
#
loop_
_entity.id
_entity.type
_entity.pdbx_description
1 polymer ?
#
loop_
_entity_poly.entity_id
_entity_poly.type
_entity_poly.pdbx_seq_one_letter_code
_entity_poly.pdbx_strand_id
1 'polypeptide(L)'
;MVTSRFHQYQVVGGGLPSQSDENPKIYRMKLWATNEIFEKNPTKIKNYGIWLRYQSRTGYHNMYKEYGDITMNGAVEQIYNEMASRHRVRFPCIQIIQTATVPAKQCKRESTKQFHNSKIKFPLVFKKVRAPTRKLKTTYKASRPNLFNSFHMRYARASTEPRNLGGSS
;
A
#
# COMPACT_ATOMS: atom_id res chain seq x y z
N MET A 1 0.21 8.59 6.52
CA MET A 1 0.65 7.23 6.16
C MET A 1 2.13 7.22 6.47
N VAL A 2 2.55 6.47 7.50
CA VAL A 2 3.97 6.35 7.83
C VAL A 2 4.53 5.38 6.80
N THR A 3 5.16 5.90 5.76
CA THR A 3 5.80 5.11 4.70
C THR A 3 7.16 4.66 5.22
N SER A 4 7.29 3.39 5.59
CA SER A 4 8.60 2.77 5.76
C SER A 4 9.18 2.56 4.36
N ARG A 5 10.03 3.49 3.91
CA ARG A 5 10.54 3.54 2.54
C ARG A 5 11.67 2.52 2.35
N PHE A 6 11.32 1.32 1.89
CA PHE A 6 12.27 0.33 1.40
C PHE A 6 12.40 0.44 -0.11
N HIS A 7 13.60 0.25 -0.65
CA HIS A 7 13.92 0.44 -2.06
C HIS A 7 14.87 -0.63 -2.60
N GLN A 8 14.70 -1.00 -3.86
CA GLN A 8 15.43 -2.10 -4.48
C GLN A 8 16.80 -1.71 -5.05
N TYR A 9 17.88 -2.12 -4.41
CA TYR A 9 19.25 -2.01 -4.92
C TYR A 9 19.57 -3.18 -5.84
N GLN A 10 20.32 -2.93 -6.90
CA GLN A 10 20.99 -3.95 -7.68
C GLN A 10 22.49 -3.85 -7.41
N VAL A 11 22.99 -4.69 -6.51
CA VAL A 11 24.41 -4.76 -6.19
C VAL A 11 25.07 -5.71 -7.18
N VAL A 12 26.14 -5.23 -7.81
CA VAL A 12 26.97 -6.02 -8.71
C VAL A 12 28.35 -6.11 -8.07
N GLY A 13 28.90 -7.31 -7.96
CA GLY A 13 30.21 -7.53 -7.34
C GLY A 13 30.84 -8.82 -7.84
N GLY A 14 32.17 -8.85 -7.84
CA GLY A 14 32.98 -10.01 -8.18
C GLY A 14 34.23 -10.03 -7.31
N GLY A 15 35.01 -11.11 -7.38
CA GLY A 15 36.35 -11.13 -6.81
C GLY A 15 37.23 -10.06 -7.47
N LEU A 16 38.28 -9.64 -6.77
CA LEU A 16 39.34 -8.86 -7.41
C LEU A 16 40.09 -9.75 -8.41
N PRO A 17 40.44 -9.25 -9.60
CA PRO A 17 41.26 -10.02 -10.54
C PRO A 17 42.58 -10.44 -9.88
N SER A 18 42.92 -11.72 -9.98
CA SER A 18 44.18 -12.28 -9.46
C SER A 18 44.94 -12.95 -10.60
N GLN A 19 46.24 -13.25 -10.39
CA GLN A 19 47.05 -13.95 -11.41
C GLN A 19 46.50 -15.33 -11.79
N SER A 20 45.70 -15.95 -10.92
CA SER A 20 45.09 -17.25 -11.16
C SER A 20 43.70 -17.18 -11.82
N ASP A 21 43.01 -16.04 -11.74
CA ASP A 21 41.68 -15.86 -12.33
C ASP A 21 41.53 -14.42 -12.83
N GLU A 22 41.92 -14.21 -14.10
CA GLU A 22 41.99 -12.89 -14.74
C GLU A 22 40.60 -12.24 -14.91
N ASN A 23 39.54 -13.04 -15.05
CA ASN A 23 38.19 -12.55 -15.27
C ASN A 23 37.19 -13.20 -14.30
N PRO A 24 37.19 -12.76 -13.02
CA PRO A 24 36.36 -13.36 -11.98
C PRO A 24 34.87 -13.21 -12.31
N LYS A 25 34.08 -14.24 -11.99
CA LYS A 25 32.63 -14.24 -12.21
C LYS A 25 31.98 -13.08 -11.45
N ILE A 26 31.24 -12.25 -12.18
CA ILE A 26 30.47 -11.13 -11.63
C ILE A 26 29.08 -11.62 -11.22
N TYR A 27 28.72 -11.43 -9.96
CA TYR A 27 27.40 -11.73 -9.41
C TYR A 27 26.54 -10.48 -9.30
N ARG A 28 25.22 -10.66 -9.46
CA ARG A 28 24.22 -9.60 -9.30
C ARG A 28 23.22 -10.01 -8.24
N MET A 29 23.01 -9.18 -7.23
CA MET A 29 22.05 -9.39 -6.16
C MET A 29 21.09 -8.22 -6.07
N LYS A 30 19.80 -8.52 -5.90
CA LYS A 30 18.79 -7.50 -5.59
C LYS A 30 18.58 -7.45 -4.08
N LEU A 31 18.73 -6.27 -3.48
CA LEU A 31 18.55 -6.01 -2.05
C LEU A 31 17.48 -4.95 -1.84
N TRP A 32 16.84 -4.91 -0.68
CA TRP A 32 15.91 -3.83 -0.33
C TRP A 32 16.44 -3.05 0.87
N ALA A 33 16.79 -1.76 0.68
CA ALA A 33 17.31 -0.88 1.72
C ALA A 33 16.78 0.58 1.56
N THR A 34 17.23 1.52 2.37
CA THR A 34 16.52 2.78 2.67
C THR A 34 16.72 3.99 1.71
N ASN A 35 17.34 3.90 0.52
CA ASN A 35 17.47 5.05 -0.41
C ASN A 35 16.53 5.06 -1.61
N GLU A 36 16.11 6.27 -2.01
CA GLU A 36 15.07 6.54 -3.00
C GLU A 36 15.34 6.01 -4.42
N ILE A 37 14.36 5.27 -4.97
CA ILE A 37 14.29 4.84 -6.37
C ILE A 37 12.87 5.08 -6.87
N PHE A 38 12.74 5.66 -8.06
CA PHE A 38 11.48 5.94 -8.71
C PHE A 38 11.08 4.82 -9.68
N GLU A 39 9.88 4.28 -9.50
CA GLU A 39 9.28 3.35 -10.45
C GLU A 39 8.95 4.08 -11.76
N LYS A 40 9.16 3.44 -12.92
CA LYS A 40 8.96 4.09 -14.23
C LYS A 40 7.55 4.68 -14.43
N ASN A 41 6.52 4.03 -13.85
CA ASN A 41 5.11 4.41 -14.00
C ASN A 41 4.35 4.17 -12.67
N PRO A 42 4.33 5.15 -11.73
CA PRO A 42 3.71 5.00 -10.42
C PRO A 42 2.17 5.22 -10.42
N THR A 43 1.55 5.45 -11.58
CA THR A 43 0.11 5.78 -11.67
C THR A 43 -0.78 4.55 -11.84
N LYS A 44 -0.22 3.42 -12.29
CA LYS A 44 -0.98 2.21 -12.61
C LYS A 44 -0.71 1.13 -11.57
N ILE A 45 -1.79 0.53 -11.06
CA ILE A 45 -1.71 -0.64 -10.17
C ILE A 45 -1.17 -1.83 -10.96
N LYS A 46 -0.24 -2.56 -10.35
CA LYS A 46 0.30 -3.83 -10.86
C LYS A 46 0.24 -4.87 -9.75
N ASN A 47 0.20 -6.13 -10.12
CA ASN A 47 0.35 -7.21 -9.16
C ASN A 47 1.82 -7.62 -9.11
N TYR A 48 2.36 -7.73 -7.90
CA TYR A 48 3.74 -8.13 -7.65
C TYR A 48 3.76 -9.47 -6.92
N GLY A 49 4.33 -10.48 -7.56
CA GLY A 49 4.64 -11.77 -6.97
C GLY A 49 6.00 -11.70 -6.30
N ILE A 50 6.06 -12.11 -5.03
CA ILE A 50 7.26 -12.01 -4.21
C ILE A 50 7.51 -13.36 -3.55
N TRP A 51 8.66 -13.95 -3.87
CA TRP A 51 9.18 -15.15 -3.23
C TRP A 51 10.12 -14.71 -2.14
N LEU A 52 9.83 -15.10 -0.91
CA LEU A 52 10.63 -14.81 0.25
C LEU A 52 10.99 -16.10 0.99
N ARG A 53 12.15 -16.09 1.62
CA ARG A 53 12.53 -17.01 2.68
C ARG A 53 12.54 -16.21 3.97
N TYR A 54 11.96 -16.75 5.03
CA TYR A 54 12.02 -16.12 6.34
C TYR A 54 12.42 -17.10 7.42
N GLN A 55 13.05 -16.58 8.45
CA GLN A 55 13.40 -17.32 9.65
C GLN A 55 12.21 -17.32 10.62
N SER A 56 11.70 -18.51 10.93
CA SER A 56 10.79 -18.76 12.05
C SER A 56 11.57 -19.13 13.30
N ARG A 57 10.87 -19.46 14.38
CA ARG A 57 11.48 -19.99 15.61
C ARG A 57 12.14 -21.36 15.39
N THR A 58 11.65 -22.13 14.42
CA THR A 58 12.08 -23.53 14.19
C THR A 58 13.09 -23.64 13.06
N GLY A 59 13.08 -22.71 12.09
CA GLY A 59 14.00 -22.76 10.95
C GLY A 59 13.61 -21.81 9.83
N TYR A 60 14.13 -22.05 8.63
CA TYR A 60 13.83 -21.24 7.45
C TYR A 60 12.62 -21.79 6.68
N HIS A 61 11.70 -20.91 6.30
CA HIS A 61 10.54 -21.27 5.49
C HIS A 61 10.47 -20.40 4.24
N ASN A 62 10.19 -21.04 3.11
CA ASN A 62 9.93 -20.38 1.84
C ASN A 62 8.44 -20.04 1.73
N MET A 63 8.14 -18.87 1.20
CA MET A 63 6.80 -18.36 1.05
C MET A 63 6.70 -17.52 -0.22
N TYR A 64 5.58 -17.67 -0.91
CA TYR A 64 5.23 -16.86 -2.08
C TYR A 64 4.00 -16.03 -1.75
N LYS A 65 4.01 -14.72 -1.99
CA LYS A 65 2.84 -13.85 -1.82
C LYS A 65 2.68 -12.90 -3.00
N GLU A 66 1.45 -12.43 -3.20
CA GLU A 66 1.08 -11.52 -4.28
C GLU A 66 0.42 -10.27 -3.69
N TYR A 67 0.88 -9.10 -4.09
CA TYR A 67 0.33 -7.82 -3.64
C TYR A 67 -0.02 -6.92 -4.82
N GLY A 68 -1.13 -6.22 -4.73
CA GLY A 68 -1.51 -5.16 -5.67
C GLY A 68 -1.01 -3.81 -5.16
N ASP A 69 -0.10 -3.18 -5.90
CA ASP A 69 0.44 -1.87 -5.55
C ASP A 69 0.81 -1.07 -6.82
N ILE A 70 0.99 0.23 -6.67
CA ILE A 70 1.50 1.12 -7.71
C ILE A 70 3.03 0.99 -7.90
N THR A 71 3.75 0.60 -6.87
CA THR A 71 5.23 0.48 -6.88
C THR A 71 5.69 -0.85 -6.31
N MET A 72 6.85 -1.35 -6.74
CA MET A 72 7.45 -2.55 -6.15
C MET A 72 7.78 -2.34 -4.67
N ASN A 73 8.20 -1.13 -4.31
CA ASN A 73 8.58 -0.77 -2.94
C ASN A 73 7.40 -0.81 -1.98
N GLY A 74 6.24 -0.31 -2.40
CA GLY A 74 5.00 -0.43 -1.63
C GLY A 74 4.59 -1.88 -1.41
N ALA A 75 4.73 -2.74 -2.43
CA ALA A 75 4.45 -4.17 -2.29
C ALA A 75 5.38 -4.86 -1.29
N VAL A 76 6.66 -4.48 -1.26
CA VAL A 76 7.64 -4.98 -0.27
C VAL A 76 7.36 -4.45 1.13
N GLU A 77 6.95 -3.19 1.28
CA GLU A 77 6.50 -2.62 2.55
C GLU A 77 5.28 -3.38 3.11
N GLN A 78 4.31 -3.71 2.25
CA GLN A 78 3.16 -4.53 2.62
C GLN A 78 3.60 -5.91 3.14
N ILE A 79 4.59 -6.55 2.50
CA ILE A 79 5.18 -7.81 2.99
C ILE A 79 5.76 -7.66 4.38
N TYR A 80 6.59 -6.64 4.60
CA TYR A 80 7.23 -6.46 5.89
C TYR A 80 6.21 -6.26 7.01
N ASN A 81 5.18 -5.44 6.77
CA ASN A 81 4.09 -5.22 7.73
C ASN A 81 3.30 -6.52 8.00
N GLU A 82 3.00 -7.28 6.96
CA GLU A 82 2.29 -8.54 7.09
C GLU A 82 3.12 -9.61 7.82
N MET A 83 4.41 -9.72 7.52
CA MET A 83 5.31 -10.67 8.18
C MET A 83 5.52 -10.32 9.65
N ALA A 84 5.60 -9.03 9.98
CA ALA A 84 5.65 -8.56 11.36
C ALA A 84 4.35 -8.86 12.12
N SER A 85 3.19 -8.73 11.48
CA SER A 85 1.88 -8.96 12.11
C SER A 85 1.52 -10.44 12.22
N ARG A 86 1.43 -11.15 11.09
CA ARG A 86 0.93 -12.53 11.03
C ARG A 86 1.94 -13.55 11.52
N HIS A 87 3.23 -13.32 11.22
CA HIS A 87 4.29 -14.29 11.49
C HIS A 87 5.28 -13.82 12.57
N ARG A 88 5.14 -12.58 13.06
CA ARG A 88 6.02 -11.97 14.08
C ARG A 88 7.50 -11.97 13.69
N VAL A 89 7.78 -11.80 12.39
CA VAL A 89 9.12 -11.82 11.84
C VAL A 89 9.68 -10.40 11.75
N ARG A 90 10.95 -10.22 12.15
CA ARG A 90 11.67 -8.94 12.05
C ARG A 90 12.31 -8.78 10.67
N PHE A 91 12.57 -7.55 10.26
CA PHE A 91 13.19 -7.22 8.96
C PHE A 91 14.45 -8.04 8.62
N PRO A 92 15.43 -8.22 9.53
CA PRO A 92 16.66 -8.96 9.20
C PRO A 92 16.43 -10.46 8.93
N CYS A 93 15.32 -10.99 9.44
CA CYS A 93 14.95 -12.40 9.32
C CYS A 93 14.21 -12.71 8.02
N ILE A 94 14.03 -11.73 7.12
CA ILE A 94 13.31 -11.89 5.86
C ILE A 94 14.30 -11.69 4.72
N GLN A 95 14.36 -12.65 3.82
CA GLN A 95 15.16 -12.61 2.61
C GLN A 95 14.23 -12.73 1.42
N ILE A 96 14.24 -11.71 0.57
CA ILE A 96 13.47 -11.75 -0.67
C ILE A 96 14.34 -12.45 -1.72
N ILE A 97 13.86 -13.58 -2.23
CA ILE A 97 14.55 -14.38 -3.24
C ILE A 97 14.34 -13.76 -4.61
N GLN A 98 13.08 -13.45 -4.94
CA GLN A 98 12.72 -12.94 -6.25
C GLN A 98 11.48 -12.07 -6.16
N THR A 99 11.44 -11.03 -7.00
CA THR A 99 10.26 -10.23 -7.27
C THR A 99 9.95 -10.26 -8.76
N ALA A 100 8.67 -10.36 -9.10
CA ALA A 100 8.19 -10.32 -10.47
C ALA A 100 6.85 -9.58 -10.56
N THR A 101 6.64 -8.84 -11.65
CA THR A 101 5.32 -8.31 -11.97
C THR A 101 4.49 -9.42 -12.61
N VAL A 102 3.35 -9.74 -12.02
CA VAL A 102 2.49 -10.85 -12.43
C VAL A 102 1.26 -10.31 -13.17
N PRO A 103 0.97 -10.76 -14.40
CA PRO A 103 -0.27 -10.41 -15.08
C PRO A 103 -1.50 -10.90 -14.30
N ALA A 104 -2.61 -10.16 -14.36
CA ALA A 104 -3.84 -10.47 -13.62
C ALA A 104 -4.36 -11.90 -13.84
N LYS A 105 -4.16 -12.48 -15.04
CA LYS A 105 -4.53 -13.86 -15.38
C LYS A 105 -3.69 -14.92 -14.67
N GLN A 106 -2.44 -14.60 -14.34
CA GLN A 106 -1.46 -15.51 -13.74
C GLN A 106 -1.42 -15.42 -12.22
N CYS A 107 -2.09 -14.44 -11.61
CA CYS A 107 -2.19 -14.34 -10.16
C CYS A 107 -2.87 -15.58 -9.59
N LYS A 108 -2.29 -16.16 -8.55
CA LYS A 108 -2.78 -17.39 -7.91
C LYS A 108 -3.60 -17.09 -6.66
N ARG A 109 -3.30 -16.00 -5.94
CA ARG A 109 -3.88 -15.69 -4.62
C ARG A 109 -5.28 -15.10 -4.70
N GLU A 110 -6.22 -15.68 -3.95
CA GLU A 110 -7.63 -15.26 -3.90
C GLU A 110 -7.80 -13.81 -3.45
N SER A 111 -7.00 -13.38 -2.46
CA SER A 111 -6.98 -12.00 -1.94
C SER A 111 -6.66 -10.95 -3.00
N THR A 112 -5.91 -11.31 -4.02
CA THR A 112 -5.52 -10.42 -5.14
C THR A 112 -6.53 -10.56 -6.27
N LYS A 113 -6.97 -11.78 -6.57
CA LYS A 113 -7.97 -12.09 -7.61
C LYS A 113 -9.29 -11.33 -7.44
N GLN A 114 -9.75 -11.13 -6.20
CA GLN A 114 -11.02 -10.43 -5.93
C GLN A 114 -11.06 -9.00 -6.48
N PHE A 115 -9.91 -8.37 -6.73
CA PHE A 115 -9.82 -6.98 -7.21
C PHE A 115 -9.66 -6.84 -8.73
N HIS A 116 -9.71 -7.93 -9.50
CA HIS A 116 -9.49 -7.88 -10.95
C HIS A 116 -10.72 -7.49 -11.78
N ASN A 117 -11.92 -7.54 -11.18
CA ASN A 117 -13.15 -7.20 -11.89
C ASN A 117 -13.30 -5.67 -11.99
N SER A 118 -13.45 -5.15 -13.21
CA SER A 118 -13.59 -3.70 -13.46
C SER A 118 -14.91 -3.11 -12.93
N LYS A 119 -15.91 -3.96 -12.65
CA LYS A 119 -17.23 -3.57 -12.16
C LYS A 119 -17.38 -3.66 -10.64
N ILE A 120 -16.30 -3.88 -9.89
CA ILE A 120 -16.36 -3.96 -8.42
C ILE A 120 -16.84 -2.64 -7.82
N LYS A 121 -17.76 -2.74 -6.86
CA LYS A 121 -18.28 -1.61 -6.09
C LYS A 121 -18.33 -2.02 -4.62
N PHE A 122 -17.76 -1.18 -3.76
CA PHE A 122 -17.77 -1.42 -2.32
C PHE A 122 -18.60 -0.32 -1.64
N PRO A 123 -19.74 -0.66 -1.00
CA PRO A 123 -20.47 0.29 -0.19
C PRO A 123 -19.65 0.63 1.07
N LEU A 124 -19.54 1.92 1.39
CA LEU A 124 -18.92 2.35 2.64
C LEU A 124 -19.95 2.26 3.78
N VAL A 125 -20.08 1.07 4.37
CA VAL A 125 -21.08 0.78 5.42
C VAL A 125 -20.79 1.52 6.73
N PHE A 126 -19.51 1.74 7.04
CA PHE A 126 -19.10 2.48 8.24
C PHE A 126 -18.03 3.50 7.89
N LYS A 127 -18.39 4.79 7.90
CA LYS A 127 -17.45 5.89 7.71
C LYS A 127 -17.27 6.64 9.03
N LYS A 128 -16.17 6.35 9.73
CA LYS A 128 -15.79 7.11 10.93
C LYS A 128 -15.53 8.57 10.55
N VAL A 129 -16.43 9.46 10.93
CA VAL A 129 -16.27 10.90 10.72
C VAL A 129 -15.07 11.38 11.55
N ARG A 130 -14.05 11.90 10.87
CA ARG A 130 -12.86 12.50 11.48
C ARG A 130 -12.86 13.99 11.17
N ALA A 131 -12.44 14.81 12.13
CA ALA A 131 -12.24 16.24 11.87
C ALA A 131 -11.16 16.41 10.76
N PRO A 132 -11.36 17.29 9.77
CA PRO A 132 -10.39 17.48 8.68
C PRO A 132 -9.02 17.92 9.17
N THR A 133 -9.00 18.73 10.24
CA THR A 133 -7.77 19.23 10.87
C THR A 133 -7.82 19.00 12.38
N ARG A 134 -6.64 18.94 13.01
CA ARG A 134 -6.51 18.75 14.46
C ARG A 134 -7.15 19.90 15.25
N LYS A 135 -7.12 21.13 14.72
CA LYS A 135 -7.74 22.32 15.34
C LYS A 135 -9.26 22.17 15.50
N LEU A 136 -9.92 21.51 14.56
CA LEU A 136 -11.37 21.28 14.55
C LEU A 136 -11.80 20.01 15.33
N LYS A 137 -10.84 19.33 15.97
CA LYS A 137 -11.11 18.15 16.80
C LYS A 137 -11.52 18.61 18.20
N THR A 138 -12.82 18.54 18.49
CA THR A 138 -13.36 18.84 19.81
C THR A 138 -13.52 17.57 20.65
N THR A 139 -13.40 17.69 21.97
CA THR A 139 -13.68 16.60 22.93
C THR A 139 -15.18 16.31 23.01
N TYR A 140 -15.99 17.38 22.98
CA TYR A 140 -17.44 17.31 23.02
C TYR A 140 -18.05 17.85 21.73
N LYS A 141 -19.18 17.27 21.32
CA LYS A 141 -20.00 17.76 20.20
C LYS A 141 -21.46 17.69 20.57
N ALA A 142 -22.20 18.75 20.26
CA ALA A 142 -23.64 18.83 20.52
C ALA A 142 -24.49 17.94 19.59
N SER A 143 -23.91 17.42 18.50
CA SER A 143 -24.60 16.56 17.53
C SER A 143 -24.01 15.15 17.48
N ARG A 144 -24.89 14.15 17.30
CA ARG A 144 -24.51 12.75 17.15
C ARG A 144 -23.91 12.52 15.76
N PRO A 145 -22.78 11.78 15.64
CA PRO A 145 -22.20 11.48 14.33
C PRO A 145 -23.07 10.48 13.56
N ASN A 146 -23.23 10.70 12.25
CA ASN A 146 -23.83 9.74 11.33
C ASN A 146 -22.72 9.02 10.56
N LEU A 147 -22.79 7.69 10.51
CA LEU A 147 -21.76 6.80 9.96
C LEU A 147 -22.05 6.37 8.51
N PHE A 148 -23.25 6.64 8.00
CA PHE A 148 -23.76 6.20 6.69
C PHE A 148 -23.82 7.34 5.65
N ASN A 149 -23.62 8.59 6.06
CA ASN A 149 -23.87 9.72 5.18
C ASN A 149 -22.72 9.89 4.16
N SER A 150 -22.99 9.56 2.88
CA SER A 150 -22.21 10.09 1.78
C SER A 150 -22.56 11.58 1.65
N PHE A 151 -21.62 12.48 1.93
CA PHE A 151 -21.77 13.89 1.60
C PHE A 151 -21.96 14.03 0.07
N HIS A 152 -23.21 13.98 -0.38
CA HIS A 152 -23.63 14.71 -1.55
C HIS A 152 -23.92 16.11 -1.03
N MET A 153 -23.13 17.10 -1.47
CA MET A 153 -23.36 18.52 -1.21
C MET A 153 -24.75 18.88 -1.72
N ARG A 154 -25.78 18.75 -0.87
CA ARG A 154 -27.03 19.48 -1.06
C ARG A 154 -26.73 20.91 -0.70
N TYR A 155 -26.35 21.70 -1.71
CA TYR A 155 -26.63 23.13 -1.69
C TYR A 155 -28.13 23.26 -1.49
N ALA A 156 -28.57 23.43 -0.24
CA ALA A 156 -29.90 23.91 0.03
C ALA A 156 -29.93 25.37 -0.45
N ARG A 157 -30.53 25.60 -1.63
CA ARG A 157 -31.02 26.92 -2.02
C ARG A 157 -31.90 27.41 -0.87
N ALA A 158 -31.46 28.43 -0.15
CA ALA A 158 -32.34 29.20 0.70
C ALA A 158 -33.31 29.94 -0.23
N SER A 159 -34.51 29.39 -0.41
CA SER A 159 -35.64 30.16 -0.94
C SER A 159 -36.08 31.12 0.16
N THR A 160 -35.52 32.32 0.17
CA THR A 160 -36.13 33.48 0.83
C THR A 160 -37.34 33.90 0.01
N GLU A 161 -38.54 33.50 0.44
CA GLU A 161 -39.77 34.20 0.05
C GLU A 161 -39.82 35.56 0.77
N PRO A 162 -40.09 36.67 0.07
CA PRO A 162 -40.30 37.95 0.74
C PRO A 162 -41.67 37.96 1.42
N ARG A 163 -41.70 38.22 2.74
CA ARG A 163 -42.93 38.52 3.47
C ARG A 163 -43.48 39.85 2.96
N ASN A 164 -44.60 39.80 2.23
CA ASN A 164 -45.44 40.96 1.99
C ASN A 164 -46.04 41.43 3.31
N LEU A 165 -45.61 42.60 3.79
CA LEU A 165 -46.36 43.37 4.78
C LEU A 165 -47.36 44.24 4.02
N GLY A 166 -48.61 43.81 3.98
CA GLY A 166 -49.71 44.64 3.53
C GLY A 166 -49.96 45.76 4.55
N GLY A 167 -49.81 47.00 4.10
CA GLY A 167 -50.31 48.17 4.80
C GLY A 167 -51.78 48.37 4.43
N SER A 168 -52.65 48.35 5.43
CA SER A 168 -54.05 48.75 5.32
C SER A 168 -54.24 50.10 6.01
N SER A 169 -54.79 51.06 5.23
CA SER A 169 -55.49 52.30 5.59
C SER A 169 -54.69 53.40 6.30
#